data_AF-A0A1Y3ET51-F1
#
_entry.id   AF-A0A1Y3ET51-F1
#
_cell.length_a   1.000
_cell.length_b   1.000
_cell.length_c   1.000
_cell.angle_alpha   90.00
_cell.angle_beta   90.00
_cell.angle_gamma   90.00
#
_symmetry.space_group_name_H-M   'P 1'
#
loop_
_entity.id
_entity.type
_entity.pdbx_description
1 polymer ?
#
loop_
_entity_poly.entity_id
_entity_poly.type
_entity_poly.pdbx_seq_one_letter_code
_entity_poly.pdbx_strand_id
1 'polypeptide(L)'
;FRSRYLRKFDRKVNSKRYPHLHYPEIYLLDGGYKNFFPKFTNYCEPPNYVPMLHEAHAADLRKFRAKSRSWSSDIHWDNSFNNRRPSRQISLNF
;
A
#
# COMPACT_ATOMS: atom_id res chain seq x y z
N PHE A 1 2.67 0.46 -4.63
CA PHE A 1 3.87 0.52 -3.77
C PHE A 1 3.93 1.90 -3.13
N ARG A 2 3.55 2.01 -1.86
CA ARG A 2 3.34 3.30 -1.17
C ARG A 2 4.63 4.10 -0.94
N SER A 3 5.78 3.43 -0.79
CA SER A 3 7.10 4.07 -0.60
C SER A 3 7.49 4.99 -1.75
N ARG A 4 7.28 4.55 -2.99
CA ARG A 4 7.57 5.36 -4.19
C ARG A 4 6.69 6.60 -4.28
N TYR A 5 5.42 6.47 -3.90
CA TYR A 5 4.49 7.60 -3.85
C TYR A 5 4.95 8.63 -2.81
N LEU A 6 5.26 8.19 -1.58
CA LEU A 6 5.73 9.07 -0.50
C LEU A 6 7.00 9.83 -0.92
N ARG A 7 8.00 9.14 -1.49
CA ARG A 7 9.23 9.79 -1.96
C ARG A 7 8.97 10.79 -3.08
N LYS A 8 8.12 10.44 -4.05
CA LYS A 8 7.75 11.37 -5.14
C LYS A 8 7.05 12.62 -4.59
N PHE A 9 6.16 12.44 -3.63
CA PHE A 9 5.46 13.53 -2.97
C PHE A 9 6.41 14.44 -2.18
N ASP A 10 7.30 13.86 -1.36
CA ASP A 10 8.31 14.59 -0.60
C ASP A 10 9.21 15.43 -1.53
N ARG A 11 9.66 14.83 -2.64
CA ARG A 11 10.43 15.55 -3.68
C ARG A 11 9.65 16.68 -4.35
N LYS A 12 8.34 16.52 -4.58
CA LYS A 12 7.48 17.58 -5.15
C LYS A 12 7.41 18.78 -4.20
N VAL A 13 7.14 18.52 -2.92
CA VAL A 13 7.07 19.54 -1.87
C VAL A 13 8.42 20.26 -1.69
N ASN A 14 9.52 19.52 -1.77
CA ASN A 14 10.88 20.04 -1.61
C ASN A 14 11.57 20.44 -2.92
N SER A 15 10.82 20.63 -4.01
CA SER A 15 11.36 20.96 -5.34
C SER A 15 12.29 22.18 -5.34
N LYS A 16 11.95 23.24 -4.59
CA LYS A 16 12.76 24.46 -4.47
C LYS A 16 13.98 24.34 -3.55
N ARG A 17 14.07 23.28 -2.73
CA ARG A 17 15.11 23.06 -1.72
C ARG A 17 15.91 21.80 -1.98
N TYR A 18 15.97 21.35 -3.24
CA TYR A 18 16.71 20.16 -3.60
C TYR A 18 18.19 20.29 -3.13
N PRO A 19 18.79 19.27 -2.47
CA PRO A 19 18.34 17.87 -2.33
C PRO A 19 17.58 17.53 -1.04
N HIS A 20 17.07 18.50 -0.27
CA HIS A 20 16.38 18.28 1.00
C HIS A 20 15.23 17.25 0.90
N LEU A 21 15.07 16.45 1.97
CA LEU A 21 13.99 15.48 2.17
C LEU A 21 13.50 15.54 3.61
N HIS A 22 12.19 15.43 3.83
CA HIS A 22 11.65 15.21 5.17
C HIS A 22 11.86 13.77 5.64
N TYR A 23 11.80 12.82 4.72
CA TYR A 23 12.01 11.40 4.98
C TYR A 23 13.21 10.89 4.16
N PRO A 24 14.45 11.23 4.58
CA PRO A 24 15.66 10.88 3.84
C PRO A 24 15.83 9.37 3.73
N GLU A 25 15.55 8.64 4.81
CA GLU A 25 15.68 7.18 4.89
C GLU A 25 14.31 6.52 5.01
N ILE A 26 14.00 5.61 4.09
CA ILE A 26 12.75 4.85 4.05
C ILE A 26 13.09 3.42 3.66
N TYR A 27 12.64 2.47 4.47
CA TYR A 27 12.91 1.05 4.28
C TYR A 27 11.62 0.27 4.03
N LEU A 28 11.75 -0.91 3.43
CA LEU A 28 10.68 -1.89 3.32
C LEU A 28 11.06 -3.09 4.17
N LEU A 29 10.11 -3.57 4.96
CA LEU A 29 10.28 -4.80 5.72
C LEU A 29 10.20 -5.99 4.78
N ASP A 30 11.30 -6.72 4.64
CA ASP A 30 11.36 -7.89 3.79
C ASP A 30 10.48 -9.02 4.35
N GLY A 31 9.76 -9.71 3.47
CA GLY A 31 8.74 -10.71 3.82
C GLY A 31 7.49 -10.15 4.53
N GLY A 32 7.47 -8.85 4.85
CA GLY A 32 6.36 -8.16 5.50
C GLY A 32 5.98 -8.73 6.87
N TYR A 33 4.78 -8.37 7.34
CA TYR A 33 4.31 -8.78 8.66
C TYR A 33 4.17 -10.30 8.81
N LYS A 34 3.90 -11.03 7.71
CA LYS A 34 3.81 -12.50 7.70
C LYS A 34 5.10 -13.17 8.20
N ASN A 35 6.26 -12.67 7.78
CA ASN A 35 7.55 -13.24 8.16
C ASN A 35 8.06 -12.68 9.51
N PHE A 36 7.60 -11.49 9.87
CA PHE A 36 7.97 -10.82 11.12
C PHE A 36 7.27 -11.43 12.34
N PHE A 37 5.95 -11.61 12.26
CA PHE A 37 5.11 -12.07 13.36
C PHE A 37 5.62 -13.32 14.11
N PRO A 38 5.97 -14.44 13.44
CA PRO A 38 6.39 -15.65 14.14
C PRO A 38 7.76 -15.53 14.82
N LYS A 39 8.60 -14.58 14.40
CA LYS A 39 9.95 -14.38 14.96
C LYS A 39 9.96 -13.36 16.11
N PHE A 40 9.02 -12.42 16.08
CA PHE A 40 9.04 -11.22 16.91
C PHE A 40 7.66 -10.92 17.51
N THR A 41 6.95 -11.95 17.98
CA THR A 41 5.57 -11.82 18.51
C THR A 41 5.49 -10.86 19.70
N ASN A 42 6.55 -10.75 20.50
CA ASN A 42 6.62 -9.83 21.65
C ASN A 42 6.58 -8.34 21.24
N TYR A 43 6.81 -8.03 19.96
CA TYR A 43 6.73 -6.68 19.41
C TYR A 43 5.42 -6.43 18.64
N CYS A 44 4.43 -7.32 18.76
CA CYS A 44 3.15 -7.25 18.06
C CYS A 44 2.01 -6.97 19.05
N GLU A 45 1.14 -6.01 18.74
CA GLU A 45 -0.02 -5.68 19.58
C GLU A 45 -1.30 -5.53 18.73
N PRO A 46 -2.35 -6.36 18.97
CA PRO A 46 -2.31 -7.59 19.77
C PRO A 46 -1.35 -8.63 19.16
N PRO A 47 -0.89 -9.65 19.91
CA PRO A 47 0.01 -10.70 19.41
C PRO A 47 -0.74 -11.70 18.51
N ASN A 48 -1.29 -11.20 17.40
CA ASN A 48 -2.06 -11.95 16.42
C ASN A 48 -1.66 -11.58 14.99
N TYR A 49 -1.87 -12.51 14.07
CA TYR A 49 -1.72 -12.31 12.63
C TYR A 49 -2.99 -12.72 11.88
N VAL A 50 -3.64 -11.73 11.26
CA VAL A 50 -4.81 -11.95 10.40
C VAL A 50 -4.40 -11.72 8.93
N PRO A 51 -4.43 -12.74 8.07
CA PRO A 51 -4.10 -12.58 6.66
C PRO A 51 -5.17 -11.75 5.93
N MET A 52 -4.77 -11.04 4.87
CA MET A 52 -5.68 -10.18 4.09
C MET A 52 -6.91 -10.92 3.52
N LEU A 53 -6.78 -12.22 3.25
CA LEU A 53 -7.84 -13.06 2.69
C LEU A 53 -8.59 -13.90 3.74
N HIS A 54 -8.49 -13.53 5.03
CA HIS A 54 -9.21 -14.23 6.09
C HIS A 54 -10.73 -14.16 5.86
N GLU A 55 -11.41 -15.31 5.91
CA GLU A 55 -12.82 -15.46 5.53
C GLU A 55 -13.75 -14.53 6.33
N ALA A 56 -13.52 -14.42 7.64
CA ALA A 56 -14.28 -13.52 8.52
C ALA A 56 -14.22 -12.03 8.11
N HIS A 57 -13.24 -11.63 7.31
CA HIS A 57 -13.01 -10.24 6.88
C HIS A 57 -13.22 -10.02 5.37
N ALA A 58 -13.85 -10.94 4.66
CA ALA A 58 -14.10 -10.82 3.22
C ALA A 58 -14.94 -9.56 2.88
N ALA A 59 -15.91 -9.20 3.73
CA ALA A 59 -16.71 -7.99 3.55
C ALA A 59 -15.87 -6.71 3.68
N ASP A 60 -14.99 -6.66 4.68
CA ASP A 60 -14.06 -5.56 4.89
C ASP A 60 -13.11 -5.40 3.70
N LEU A 61 -12.54 -6.51 3.22
CA LEU A 61 -11.66 -6.51 2.05
C LEU A 61 -12.34 -5.87 0.83
N ARG A 62 -13.60 -6.22 0.55
CA ARG A 62 -14.38 -5.61 -0.54
C ARG A 62 -14.58 -4.10 -0.33
N LYS A 63 -14.97 -3.71 0.89
CA LYS A 63 -15.18 -2.30 1.28
C LYS A 63 -13.91 -1.46 1.11
N PHE A 64 -12.76 -1.92 1.60
CA PHE A 64 -11.50 -1.17 1.52
C PHE A 64 -10.89 -1.15 0.13
N ARG A 65 -11.07 -2.21 -0.68
CA ARG A 65 -10.67 -2.20 -2.09
C ARG A 65 -11.43 -1.14 -2.88
N ALA A 66 -12.74 -0.99 -2.66
CA ALA A 66 -13.53 0.06 -3.31
C ALA A 66 -13.00 1.47 -3.01
N LYS A 67 -12.59 1.74 -1.76
CA LYS A 67 -12.01 3.03 -1.34
C LYS A 67 -10.63 3.31 -1.96
N SER A 68 -9.83 2.27 -2.18
CA SER A 68 -8.43 2.43 -2.63
C SER A 68 -8.26 2.95 -4.06
N ARG A 69 -9.34 3.04 -4.85
CA ARG A 69 -9.33 3.59 -6.22
C ARG A 69 -8.92 5.07 -6.28
N SER A 70 -9.08 5.84 -5.20
CA SER A 70 -8.71 7.27 -5.17
C SER A 70 -7.22 7.55 -4.90
N TRP A 71 -6.42 6.53 -4.56
CA TRP A 71 -5.02 6.75 -4.15
C TRP A 71 -4.01 6.55 -5.29
N SER A 72 -4.48 6.08 -6.45
CA SER A 72 -3.66 5.86 -7.65
C SER A 72 -4.03 6.80 -8.81
N SER A 73 -5.05 7.64 -8.65
CA SER A 73 -5.58 8.54 -9.69
C SER A 73 -4.89 9.90 -9.75
N ASP A 74 -4.24 10.36 -8.69
CA ASP A 74 -3.86 11.77 -8.57
C ASP A 74 -2.46 12.09 -9.14
N ILE A 75 -2.09 11.44 -10.24
CA ILE A 75 -0.86 11.72 -11.01
C ILE A 75 -1.20 11.83 -12.51
N HIS A 76 -2.34 12.40 -12.88
CA HIS A 76 -2.50 12.90 -14.24
C HIS A 76 -3.36 14.18 -14.24
N TRP A 77 -2.69 15.33 -14.26
CA TRP A 77 -3.29 16.53 -14.86
C TRP A 77 -2.93 16.50 -16.34
N ASP A 78 -3.71 15.76 -17.12
CA ASP A 78 -4.10 16.04 -18.52
C ASP A 78 -5.02 14.90 -19.02
N ASN A 79 -5.70 15.11 -20.12
CA ASN A 79 -6.74 14.26 -20.70
C ASN A 79 -6.36 12.78 -20.91
N SER A 80 -7.22 11.85 -20.47
CA SER A 80 -7.64 10.68 -21.27
C SER A 80 -8.69 9.83 -20.56
N PHE A 81 -9.82 9.70 -21.25
CA PHE A 81 -10.86 8.72 -21.03
C PHE A 81 -10.30 7.28 -21.09
N ASN A 82 -10.91 6.37 -20.32
CA ASN A 82 -10.71 4.92 -20.36
C ASN A 82 -9.32 4.38 -19.98
N ASN A 83 -9.09 4.18 -18.68
CA ASN A 83 -8.22 3.10 -18.23
C ASN A 83 -8.83 2.36 -17.03
N ARG A 84 -9.81 1.50 -17.35
CA ARG A 84 -10.31 0.47 -16.43
C ARG A 84 -9.19 -0.55 -16.24
N ARG A 85 -8.43 -0.46 -15.14
CA ARG A 85 -7.65 -1.62 -14.69
C ARG A 85 -8.64 -2.75 -14.37
N PRO A 86 -8.60 -3.89 -15.07
CA PRO A 86 -9.43 -5.02 -14.70
C PRO A 86 -9.03 -5.43 -13.30
N SER A 87 -10.02 -5.69 -12.46
CA SER A 87 -9.83 -6.48 -11.25
C SER A 87 -9.05 -7.73 -11.66
N ARG A 88 -7.80 -7.86 -11.18
CA ARG A 88 -7.09 -9.14 -11.24
C ARG A 88 -8.00 -10.13 -10.53
N GLN A 89 -8.67 -10.95 -11.31
CA GLN A 89 -9.36 -12.13 -10.85
C GLN A 89 -8.25 -13.00 -10.26
N ILE A 90 -8.09 -12.96 -8.94
CA ILE A 90 -7.31 -13.97 -8.25
C ILE A 90 -8.18 -15.22 -8.40
N SER A 91 -7.80 -16.11 -9.32
CA SER A 91 -8.39 -17.43 -9.41
C SER A 91 -8.26 -18.07 -8.04
N LEU A 92 -9.39 -18.21 -7.34
CA LEU A 92 -9.52 -19.09 -6.20
C LEU A 92 -9.48 -20.50 -6.77
N ASN A 93 -8.28 -21.07 -6.85
CA ASN A 93 -8.16 -22.51 -6.99
C ASN A 93 -8.26 -23.06 -5.57
N PHE A 94 -9.37 -23.76 -5.32
CA PHE A 94 -9.43 -24.78 -4.28
C PHE A 94 -8.40 -25.86 -4.56
#